data_AF-A0A0C2YC38-F1
#
_entry.id   AF-A0A0C2YC38-F1
#
_cell.length_a   1.000
_cell.length_b   1.000
_cell.length_c   1.000
_cell.angle_alpha   90.00
_cell.angle_beta   90.00
_cell.angle_gamma   90.00
#
_symmetry.space_group_name_H-M   'P 1'
#
loop_
_entity.id
_entity.type
_entity.pdbx_description
1 polymer ?
#
loop_
_entity_poly.entity_id
_entity_poly.type
_entity_poly.pdbx_seq_one_letter_code
_entity_poly.pdbx_strand_id
1 'polypeptide(L)'
;MVMTHWMRTMHDAILVGIGTAINDDPQLNVRHLPHPPPKPYHLPRPIIIDSQLRLPPTCKLLHNYKNGTGRRPWIISSLLTPPEHQQRRSALETAGAKIIEVPPSRVTTNRIPIASMLQILRDSGINSLMVEGGARIINSFLGEEDTVDALIITIAPVFVGEAGVGYRYPTLRSENGDLVARYKEVHTEVVGRDTVVSLIPVKQNL
;
A
#
# COMPACT_ATOMS: atom_id res chain seq x y z
N MET A 1 13.72 6.89 2.95
CA MET A 1 14.29 7.71 4.03
C MET A 1 14.13 7.01 5.38
N VAL A 2 14.92 7.36 6.40
CA VAL A 2 14.78 6.81 7.78
C VAL A 2 13.37 7.04 8.31
N MET A 3 12.77 8.21 8.03
CA MET A 3 11.37 8.52 8.35
C MET A 3 10.38 7.46 7.84
N THR A 4 10.52 7.00 6.59
CA THR A 4 9.66 5.94 6.03
C THR A 4 9.75 4.65 6.84
N HIS A 5 10.94 4.31 7.32
CA HIS A 5 11.12 3.13 8.16
C HIS A 5 10.49 3.29 9.54
N TRP A 6 10.50 4.49 10.13
CA TRP A 6 9.71 4.77 11.33
C TRP A 6 8.20 4.66 11.07
N MET A 7 7.68 5.22 9.97
CA MET A 7 6.25 5.11 9.66
C MET A 7 5.81 3.65 9.51
N ARG A 8 6.64 2.80 8.90
CA ARG A 8 6.40 1.36 8.81
C ARG A 8 6.26 0.67 10.17
N THR A 9 6.94 1.12 11.23
CA THR A 9 6.80 0.52 12.57
C THR A 9 5.48 0.89 13.24
N MET A 10 4.81 1.94 12.78
CA MET A 10 3.56 2.45 13.37
C MET A 10 2.30 1.79 12.78
N HIS A 11 2.45 0.94 11.76
CA HIS A 11 1.33 0.32 11.05
C HIS A 11 1.38 -1.21 11.13
N ASP A 12 0.21 -1.83 11.22
CA ASP A 12 0.07 -3.29 11.23
C ASP A 12 0.46 -3.92 9.88
N ALA A 13 0.21 -3.18 8.79
CA ALA A 13 0.46 -3.64 7.43
C ALA A 13 0.94 -2.53 6.51
N ILE A 14 1.62 -2.95 5.45
CA ILE A 14 2.11 -2.10 4.36
C ILE A 14 1.66 -2.70 3.02
N LEU A 15 1.11 -1.87 2.15
CA LEU A 15 0.50 -2.28 0.89
C LEU A 15 1.18 -1.66 -0.32
N VAL A 16 1.40 -2.51 -1.33
CA VAL A 16 1.83 -2.10 -2.67
C VAL A 16 1.03 -2.84 -3.74
N GLY A 17 0.98 -2.26 -4.95
CA GLY A 17 0.51 -2.99 -6.13
C GLY A 17 1.55 -3.98 -6.66
N ILE A 18 1.07 -5.02 -7.34
CA ILE A 18 1.94 -6.00 -8.00
C ILE A 18 2.97 -5.41 -8.98
N GLY A 19 2.64 -4.31 -9.67
CA GLY A 19 3.60 -3.64 -10.56
C GLY A 19 4.85 -3.16 -9.82
N THR A 20 4.66 -2.53 -8.66
CA THR A 20 5.76 -2.14 -7.75
C THR A 20 6.52 -3.36 -7.23
N ALA A 21 5.79 -4.40 -6.82
CA ALA A 21 6.42 -5.62 -6.30
C ALA A 21 7.31 -6.33 -7.33
N ILE A 22 6.89 -6.38 -8.60
CA ILE A 22 7.67 -6.99 -9.69
C ILE A 22 8.88 -6.12 -10.07
N ASN A 23 8.67 -4.81 -10.22
CA ASN A 23 9.72 -3.92 -10.72
C ASN A 23 10.83 -3.68 -9.70
N ASP A 24 10.48 -3.55 -8.42
CA ASP A 24 11.42 -3.12 -7.39
C ASP A 24 11.88 -4.28 -6.49
N ASP A 25 11.16 -5.41 -6.51
CA ASP A 25 11.35 -6.55 -5.60
C ASP A 25 11.63 -6.08 -4.15
N PRO A 26 10.70 -5.30 -3.55
CA PRO A 26 10.95 -4.61 -2.29
C PRO A 26 10.91 -5.58 -1.11
N GLN A 27 11.59 -5.21 -0.02
CA GLN A 27 11.54 -6.00 1.22
C GLN A 27 10.37 -5.63 2.14
N LEU A 28 9.77 -4.44 1.96
CA LEU A 28 8.67 -3.89 2.76
C LEU A 28 8.82 -4.07 4.29
N ASN A 29 10.06 -4.02 4.78
CA ASN A 29 10.43 -4.16 6.17
C ASN A 29 11.01 -2.86 6.74
N VAL A 30 11.38 -2.92 8.03
CA VAL A 30 11.98 -1.81 8.77
C VAL A 30 13.49 -2.03 8.83
N ARG A 31 14.26 -1.03 8.42
CA ARG A 31 15.73 -1.03 8.38
C ARG A 31 16.25 0.39 8.53
N HIS A 32 17.55 0.56 8.74
CA HIS A 32 18.19 1.87 8.94
C HIS A 32 17.69 2.64 10.18
N LEU A 33 16.98 1.95 11.08
CA LEU A 33 16.67 2.49 12.40
C LEU A 33 17.84 2.22 13.35
N PRO A 34 18.02 3.02 14.42
CA PRO A 34 19.04 2.77 15.44
C PRO A 34 19.01 1.34 15.94
N HIS A 35 20.18 0.82 16.35
CA HIS A 35 20.37 -0.57 16.79
C HIS A 35 19.23 -0.99 17.73
N PRO A 36 18.63 -2.18 17.54
CA PRO A 36 17.29 -2.42 18.04
C PRO A 36 17.21 -2.18 19.54
N PRO A 37 16.13 -1.51 20.02
CA PRO A 37 15.87 -1.35 21.44
C PRO A 37 15.77 -2.74 22.10
N PRO A 38 15.62 -2.82 23.43
CA PRO A 38 15.51 -4.10 24.15
C PRO A 38 14.45 -5.07 23.57
N LYS A 39 13.50 -4.56 22.80
CA LYS A 39 12.54 -5.31 21.99
C LYS A 39 12.74 -5.01 20.50
N PRO A 40 12.59 -6.00 19.59
CA PRO A 40 12.61 -5.75 18.16
C PRO A 40 11.56 -4.72 17.73
N TYR A 41 11.87 -3.93 16.71
CA TYR A 41 10.89 -3.05 16.10
C TYR A 41 9.69 -3.84 15.55
N HIS A 42 8.51 -3.24 15.61
CA HIS A 42 7.34 -3.78 14.93
C HIS A 42 7.60 -3.84 13.42
N LEU A 43 7.37 -5.01 12.83
CA LEU A 43 7.42 -5.20 11.38
C LEU A 43 6.01 -5.26 10.81
N PRO A 44 5.67 -4.37 9.85
CA PRO A 44 4.36 -4.40 9.22
C PRO A 44 4.24 -5.66 8.36
N ARG A 45 3.01 -6.14 8.22
CA ARG A 45 2.69 -7.23 7.30
C ARG A 45 2.70 -6.74 5.84
N PRO A 46 3.50 -7.34 4.94
CA PRO A 46 3.45 -7.01 3.52
C PRO A 46 2.12 -7.46 2.91
N ILE A 47 1.45 -6.57 2.19
CA ILE A 47 0.24 -6.83 1.42
C ILE A 47 0.48 -6.44 -0.03
N ILE A 48 0.23 -7.37 -0.95
CA ILE A 48 0.40 -7.16 -2.39
C ILE A 48 -0.96 -7.31 -3.07
N ILE A 49 -1.42 -6.26 -3.74
CA ILE A 49 -2.59 -6.36 -4.63
C ILE A 49 -2.15 -6.98 -5.96
N ASP A 50 -2.54 -8.24 -6.17
CA ASP A 50 -2.18 -9.05 -7.33
C ASP A 50 -3.34 -9.96 -7.75
N SER A 51 -4.25 -9.39 -8.55
CA SER A 51 -5.45 -10.08 -9.03
C SER A 51 -5.18 -11.37 -9.82
N GLN A 52 -3.96 -11.55 -10.34
CA GLN A 52 -3.57 -12.63 -11.24
C GLN A 52 -2.43 -13.50 -10.68
N LEU A 53 -2.07 -13.34 -9.41
CA LEU A 53 -1.02 -14.13 -8.74
C LEU A 53 0.33 -14.12 -9.47
N ARG A 54 0.67 -12.97 -10.08
CA ARG A 54 1.90 -12.72 -10.85
C ARG A 54 3.17 -12.65 -10.01
N LEU A 55 3.08 -12.44 -8.69
CA LEU A 55 4.24 -12.33 -7.82
C LEU A 55 5.20 -13.52 -8.00
N PRO A 56 6.52 -13.30 -8.14
CA PRO A 56 7.48 -14.38 -8.20
C PRO A 56 7.60 -15.09 -6.83
N PRO A 57 7.54 -16.43 -6.77
CA PRO A 57 7.76 -17.19 -5.53
C PRO A 57 9.16 -17.00 -4.90
N THR A 58 10.10 -16.45 -5.67
CA THR A 58 11.49 -16.18 -5.30
C THR A 58 11.74 -14.74 -4.82
N CYS A 59 10.72 -13.89 -4.74
CA CYS A 59 10.87 -12.50 -4.33
C CYS A 59 11.40 -12.36 -2.89
N LYS A 60 12.01 -11.20 -2.59
CA LYS A 60 12.62 -10.94 -1.27
C LYS A 60 11.61 -11.07 -0.13
N LEU A 61 10.34 -10.73 -0.34
CA LEU A 61 9.30 -10.82 0.68
C LEU A 61 9.12 -12.26 1.18
N LEU A 62 9.03 -13.22 0.25
CA LEU A 62 8.84 -14.63 0.58
C LEU A 62 10.12 -15.25 1.12
N HIS A 63 11.28 -14.87 0.57
CA HIS A 63 12.58 -15.27 1.10
C HIS A 63 12.78 -14.81 2.55
N ASN A 64 12.50 -13.55 2.86
CA ASN A 64 12.62 -12.99 4.20
C ASN A 64 11.69 -13.69 5.19
N TYR A 65 10.45 -13.99 4.80
CA TYR A 65 9.53 -14.74 5.66
C TYR A 65 10.04 -16.15 5.95
N LYS A 66 10.51 -16.89 4.93
CA LYS A 66 11.09 -18.23 5.12
C LYS A 66 12.29 -18.23 6.07
N ASN A 67 13.09 -17.17 6.05
CA ASN A 67 14.25 -17.02 6.92
C ASN A 67 13.93 -16.42 8.30
N GLY A 68 12.65 -16.15 8.61
CA GLY A 68 12.23 -15.58 9.89
C GLY A 68 12.60 -14.10 10.08
N THR A 69 13.04 -13.40 9.03
CA THR A 69 13.44 -11.99 9.06
C THR A 69 12.35 -11.02 8.57
N GLY A 70 11.18 -11.56 8.18
CA GLY A 70 10.03 -10.79 7.73
C GLY A 70 8.70 -11.42 8.16
N ARG A 71 7.63 -10.63 8.10
CA ARG A 71 6.26 -11.13 8.31
C ARG A 71 5.77 -11.86 7.07
N ARG A 72 4.84 -12.80 7.26
CA ARG A 72 4.18 -13.55 6.17
C ARG A 72 3.51 -12.59 5.17
N PRO A 73 3.92 -12.56 3.89
CA PRO A 73 3.28 -11.72 2.88
C PRO A 73 1.86 -12.21 2.58
N TRP A 74 0.94 -11.26 2.47
CA TRP A 74 -0.44 -11.50 2.05
C TRP A 74 -0.64 -11.03 0.63
N ILE A 75 -1.23 -11.88 -0.21
CA ILE A 75 -1.50 -11.59 -1.62
C ILE A 75 -3.01 -11.46 -1.76
N ILE A 76 -3.46 -10.28 -2.17
CA ILE A 76 -4.87 -9.99 -2.43
C ILE A 76 -5.16 -10.32 -3.88
N SER A 77 -5.95 -11.38 -4.11
CA SER A 77 -6.36 -11.84 -5.44
C SER A 77 -7.87 -11.69 -5.65
N SER A 78 -8.31 -11.77 -6.91
CA SER A 78 -9.74 -11.81 -7.22
C SER A 78 -10.29 -13.21 -6.92
N LEU A 79 -11.50 -13.29 -6.38
CA LEU A 79 -12.20 -14.56 -6.12
C LEU A 79 -12.42 -15.41 -7.40
N LEU A 80 -12.40 -14.78 -8.58
CA LEU A 80 -12.55 -15.45 -9.88
C LEU A 80 -11.21 -15.93 -10.46
N THR A 81 -10.30 -16.41 -9.63
CA THR A 81 -8.99 -16.88 -10.10
C THR A 81 -9.19 -18.11 -11.02
N PRO A 82 -8.87 -18.03 -12.33
CA PRO A 82 -9.13 -19.14 -13.26
C PRO A 82 -8.35 -20.41 -12.89
N PRO A 83 -8.80 -21.62 -13.32
CA PRO A 83 -8.13 -22.88 -13.00
C PRO A 83 -6.62 -22.91 -13.33
N GLU A 84 -6.20 -22.20 -14.39
CA GLU A 84 -4.80 -22.06 -14.80
C GLU A 84 -3.91 -21.38 -13.75
N HIS A 85 -4.49 -20.60 -12.84
CA HIS A 85 -3.76 -19.93 -11.77
C HIS A 85 -3.63 -20.81 -10.51
N GLN A 86 -4.25 -22.00 -10.46
CA GLN A 86 -4.17 -22.89 -9.30
C GLN A 86 -2.73 -23.36 -9.04
N GLN A 87 -1.96 -23.61 -10.10
CA GLN A 87 -0.54 -23.96 -9.97
C GLN A 87 0.26 -22.80 -9.37
N ARG A 88 0.00 -21.56 -9.83
CA ARG A 88 0.65 -20.36 -9.29
C ARG A 88 0.28 -20.11 -7.83
N ARG A 89 -1.00 -20.28 -7.49
CA ARG A 89 -1.51 -20.23 -6.12
C ARG A 89 -0.73 -21.17 -5.22
N SER A 90 -0.68 -22.45 -5.59
CA SER A 90 0.04 -23.48 -4.83
C SER A 90 1.52 -23.15 -4.68
N ALA A 91 2.18 -22.69 -5.76
CA ALA A 91 3.58 -22.30 -5.71
C ALA A 91 3.84 -21.14 -4.74
N LEU A 92 2.96 -20.13 -4.72
CA LEU A 92 3.05 -18.98 -3.81
C LEU A 92 2.79 -19.37 -2.36
N GLU A 93 1.77 -20.18 -2.10
CA GLU A 93 1.46 -20.69 -0.76
C GLU A 93 2.59 -21.56 -0.21
N THR A 94 3.16 -22.44 -1.05
CA THR A 94 4.36 -23.24 -0.75
C THR A 94 5.59 -22.35 -0.50
N ALA A 95 5.69 -21.22 -1.20
CA ALA A 95 6.71 -20.22 -0.94
C ALA A 95 6.45 -19.38 0.33
N GLY A 96 5.31 -19.58 0.99
CA GLY A 96 4.97 -18.97 2.27
C GLY A 96 3.96 -17.83 2.20
N ALA A 97 3.43 -17.48 1.02
CA ALA A 97 2.38 -16.48 0.91
C ALA A 97 1.09 -16.94 1.61
N LYS A 98 0.29 -16.00 2.10
CA LYS A 98 -1.14 -16.23 2.37
C LYS A 98 -1.93 -15.55 1.26
N ILE A 99 -2.73 -16.30 0.51
CA ILE A 99 -3.62 -15.72 -0.48
C ILE A 99 -4.96 -15.39 0.17
N ILE A 100 -5.43 -14.16 -0.04
CA ILE A 100 -6.71 -13.65 0.41
C ILE A 100 -7.50 -13.25 -0.83
N GLU A 101 -8.61 -13.92 -1.04
CA GLU A 101 -9.49 -13.65 -2.17
C GLU A 101 -10.52 -12.59 -1.80
N VAL A 102 -10.69 -11.62 -2.68
CA VAL A 102 -11.70 -10.58 -2.55
C VAL A 102 -12.73 -10.79 -3.65
N PRO A 103 -14.04 -10.83 -3.31
CA PRO A 103 -15.09 -10.88 -4.31
C PRO A 103 -14.96 -9.70 -5.29
N PRO A 104 -15.14 -9.92 -6.60
CA PRO A 104 -15.12 -8.83 -7.57
C PRO A 104 -16.27 -7.86 -7.32
N SER A 105 -16.09 -6.61 -7.74
CA SER A 105 -17.22 -5.66 -7.81
C SER A 105 -18.19 -6.10 -8.90
N ARG A 106 -19.50 -5.90 -8.68
CA ARG A 106 -20.56 -6.13 -9.67
C ARG A 106 -20.34 -5.36 -10.99
N VAL A 107 -19.55 -4.29 -10.96
CA VAL A 107 -19.31 -3.37 -12.08
C VAL A 107 -17.99 -3.65 -12.80
N THR A 108 -17.00 -4.25 -12.12
CA THR A 108 -15.69 -4.55 -12.73
C THR A 108 -15.19 -5.91 -12.27
N THR A 109 -15.14 -6.86 -13.19
CA THR A 109 -14.86 -8.28 -12.89
C THR A 109 -13.40 -8.57 -12.53
N ASN A 110 -12.49 -7.62 -12.80
CA ASN A 110 -11.04 -7.84 -12.67
C ASN A 110 -10.31 -6.80 -11.79
N ARG A 111 -11.05 -5.97 -11.05
CA ARG A 111 -10.49 -5.03 -10.07
C ARG A 111 -10.88 -5.45 -8.66
N ILE A 112 -9.92 -5.33 -7.74
CA ILE A 112 -10.16 -5.53 -6.31
C ILE A 112 -10.89 -4.29 -5.78
N PRO A 113 -12.11 -4.43 -5.23
CA PRO A 113 -12.80 -3.31 -4.58
C PRO A 113 -12.07 -2.96 -3.27
N ILE A 114 -11.66 -1.69 -3.10
CA ILE A 114 -10.84 -1.30 -1.94
C ILE A 114 -11.64 -1.46 -0.64
N ALA A 115 -12.89 -0.98 -0.59
CA ALA A 115 -13.76 -1.16 0.58
C ALA A 115 -13.87 -2.63 1.04
N SER A 116 -14.13 -3.57 0.13
CA SER A 116 -14.22 -5.00 0.45
C SER A 116 -12.89 -5.56 0.95
N MET A 117 -11.78 -5.18 0.32
CA MET A 117 -10.44 -5.58 0.76
C MET A 117 -10.16 -5.04 2.17
N LEU A 118 -10.43 -3.77 2.44
CA LEU A 118 -10.21 -3.14 3.75
C LEU A 118 -11.03 -3.83 4.84
N GLN A 119 -12.28 -4.21 4.56
CA GLN A 119 -13.11 -4.96 5.49
C GLN A 119 -12.48 -6.33 5.83
N ILE A 120 -12.06 -7.10 4.82
CA ILE A 120 -11.41 -8.41 5.03
C ILE A 120 -10.11 -8.26 5.83
N LEU A 121 -9.33 -7.20 5.58
CA LEU A 121 -8.11 -6.92 6.32
C LEU A 121 -8.41 -6.58 7.79
N ARG A 122 -9.42 -5.76 8.05
CA ARG A 122 -9.90 -5.44 9.41
C ARG A 122 -10.34 -6.70 10.16
N ASP A 123 -11.16 -7.53 9.53
CA ASP A 123 -11.63 -8.80 10.12
C ASP A 123 -10.46 -9.77 10.39
N SER A 124 -9.37 -9.63 9.64
CA SER A 124 -8.13 -10.38 9.82
C SER A 124 -7.14 -9.73 10.81
N GLY A 125 -7.56 -8.69 11.53
CA GLY A 125 -6.82 -8.02 12.60
C GLY A 125 -5.86 -6.90 12.15
N ILE A 126 -5.98 -6.39 10.93
CA ILE A 126 -5.21 -5.23 10.45
C ILE A 126 -6.03 -3.96 10.73
N ASN A 127 -5.58 -3.15 11.69
CA ASN A 127 -6.28 -1.91 12.08
C ASN A 127 -5.66 -0.66 11.45
N SER A 128 -4.41 -0.75 11.01
CA SER A 128 -3.67 0.34 10.38
C SER A 128 -2.94 -0.15 9.13
N LEU A 129 -3.09 0.59 8.03
CA LEU A 129 -2.56 0.22 6.72
C LEU A 129 -1.79 1.39 6.10
N MET A 130 -0.50 1.19 5.86
CA MET A 130 0.32 2.13 5.11
C MET A 130 0.31 1.75 3.62
N VAL A 131 -0.08 2.68 2.74
CA VAL A 131 -0.06 2.46 1.28
C VAL A 131 1.11 3.24 0.68
N GLU A 132 2.13 2.54 0.17
CA GLU A 132 3.35 3.19 -0.37
C GLU A 132 3.45 3.09 -1.91
N GLY A 133 2.96 1.99 -2.50
CA GLY A 133 3.46 1.54 -3.79
C GLY A 133 2.42 1.46 -4.90
N GLY A 134 2.70 2.19 -5.99
CA GLY A 134 2.06 2.07 -7.29
C GLY A 134 1.01 3.15 -7.52
N ALA A 135 1.24 4.00 -8.51
CA ALA A 135 0.33 5.12 -8.82
C ALA A 135 -1.11 4.69 -9.03
N ARG A 136 -1.33 3.54 -9.66
CA ARG A 136 -2.69 2.99 -9.82
C ARG A 136 -3.35 2.64 -8.49
N ILE A 137 -2.60 2.10 -7.52
CA ILE A 137 -3.14 1.78 -6.19
C ILE A 137 -3.44 3.06 -5.43
N ILE A 138 -2.49 3.98 -5.35
CA ILE A 138 -2.67 5.26 -4.66
C ILE A 138 -3.85 6.04 -5.25
N ASN A 139 -3.97 6.10 -6.59
CA ASN A 139 -5.12 6.73 -7.25
C ASN A 139 -6.45 6.02 -6.94
N SER A 140 -6.47 4.70 -6.75
CA SER A 140 -7.68 3.97 -6.34
C SER A 140 -8.12 4.36 -4.93
N PHE A 141 -7.20 4.46 -3.97
CA PHE A 141 -7.52 4.94 -2.62
C PHE A 141 -7.99 6.41 -2.65
N LEU A 142 -7.25 7.29 -3.32
CA LEU A 142 -7.62 8.70 -3.44
C LEU A 142 -8.96 8.94 -4.17
N GLY A 143 -9.39 7.97 -4.99
CA GLY A 143 -10.66 8.02 -5.71
C GLY A 143 -11.87 7.51 -4.92
N GLU A 144 -11.67 6.85 -3.77
CA GLU A 144 -12.74 6.34 -2.91
C GLU A 144 -12.89 7.23 -1.67
N GLU A 145 -14.13 7.62 -1.37
CA GLU A 145 -14.44 8.42 -0.18
C GLU A 145 -14.18 7.64 1.11
N ASP A 146 -13.73 8.34 2.15
CA ASP A 146 -13.54 7.79 3.50
C ASP A 146 -12.58 6.58 3.60
N THR A 147 -11.66 6.42 2.64
CA THR A 147 -10.65 5.34 2.67
C THR A 147 -9.25 5.79 3.11
N VAL A 148 -8.98 7.10 3.15
CA VAL A 148 -7.68 7.68 3.49
C VAL A 148 -7.81 8.54 4.73
N ASP A 149 -7.17 8.16 5.84
CA ASP A 149 -7.18 8.92 7.09
C ASP A 149 -6.07 9.99 7.17
N ALA A 150 -4.96 9.74 6.49
CA ALA A 150 -3.82 10.65 6.43
C ALA A 150 -3.07 10.49 5.11
N LEU A 151 -2.52 11.60 4.60
CA LEU A 151 -1.68 11.63 3.41
C LEU A 151 -0.32 12.24 3.76
N ILE A 152 0.75 11.50 3.47
CA ILE A 152 2.13 11.96 3.65
C ILE A 152 2.75 12.17 2.27
N ILE A 153 3.07 13.42 1.95
CA ILE A 153 3.66 13.80 0.66
C ILE A 153 5.14 14.11 0.90
N THR A 154 6.02 13.46 0.14
CA THR A 154 7.46 13.76 0.15
C THR A 154 7.86 14.43 -1.16
N ILE A 155 8.45 15.63 -1.05
CA ILE A 155 8.88 16.46 -2.17
C ILE A 155 10.41 16.50 -2.14
N ALA A 156 11.03 15.83 -3.11
CA ALA A 156 12.47 15.89 -3.29
C ALA A 156 12.86 17.05 -4.24
N PRO A 157 14.00 17.72 -4.03
CA PRO A 157 14.46 18.83 -4.88
C PRO A 157 15.10 18.30 -6.18
N VAL A 158 14.37 17.48 -6.94
CA VAL A 158 14.81 16.88 -8.20
C VAL A 158 13.72 16.92 -9.26
N PHE A 159 14.13 17.06 -10.52
CA PHE A 159 13.23 16.93 -11.67
C PHE A 159 13.22 15.48 -12.14
N VAL A 160 12.02 14.89 -12.30
CA VAL A 160 11.84 13.48 -12.65
C VAL A 160 11.88 13.24 -14.17
N GLY A 161 11.79 14.30 -14.98
CA GLY A 161 11.72 14.22 -16.44
C GLY A 161 10.42 13.58 -16.94
N GLU A 162 10.35 13.26 -18.24
CA GLU A 162 9.13 12.76 -18.91
C GLU A 162 8.67 11.37 -18.45
N ALA A 163 9.58 10.58 -17.86
CA ALA A 163 9.26 9.26 -17.31
C ALA A 163 8.56 9.30 -15.95
N GLY A 164 8.28 10.50 -15.42
CA GLY A 164 7.59 10.67 -14.15
C GLY A 164 6.18 10.12 -14.15
N VAL A 165 5.81 9.45 -13.06
CA VAL A 165 4.44 8.94 -12.87
C VAL A 165 3.65 9.91 -12.02
N GLY A 166 2.57 10.46 -12.58
CA GLY A 166 1.66 11.37 -11.88
C GLY A 166 0.54 10.65 -11.12
N TYR A 167 0.04 11.31 -10.08
CA TYR A 167 -1.15 10.90 -9.33
C TYR A 167 -2.32 11.77 -9.74
N ARG A 168 -3.51 11.17 -9.88
CA ARG A 168 -4.73 11.87 -10.24
C ARG A 168 -5.72 11.76 -9.09
N TYR A 169 -6.06 12.91 -8.52
CA TYR A 169 -7.24 13.03 -7.68
C TYR A 169 -8.43 13.35 -8.58
N PRO A 170 -9.60 12.70 -8.43
CA PRO A 170 -10.79 13.18 -9.12
C PRO A 170 -11.07 14.60 -8.63
N THR A 171 -10.87 15.58 -9.50
CA THR A 171 -11.10 16.98 -9.16
C THR A 171 -12.58 17.17 -8.83
N LEU A 172 -12.91 17.23 -7.54
CA LEU A 172 -14.19 17.78 -7.11
C LEU A 172 -14.07 19.29 -7.18
N ARG A 173 -14.74 19.87 -8.16
CA ARG A 173 -15.00 21.31 -8.19
C ARG A 173 -16.28 21.56 -7.42
N SER A 174 -16.32 22.62 -6.62
CA SER A 174 -17.59 23.13 -6.10
C SER A 174 -18.49 23.55 -7.27
N GLU A 175 -19.78 23.77 -7.02
CA GLU A 175 -20.69 24.36 -8.01
C GLU A 175 -20.17 25.69 -8.57
N ASN A 176 -19.32 26.39 -7.81
CA ASN A 176 -18.69 27.67 -8.17
C ASN A 176 -17.33 27.50 -8.88
N GLY A 177 -16.88 26.26 -9.13
CA GLY A 177 -15.64 25.96 -9.84
C GLY A 177 -14.37 25.95 -8.96
N ASP A 178 -14.49 26.25 -7.66
CA ASP A 178 -13.37 26.24 -6.73
C ASP A 178 -12.85 24.81 -6.49
N LEU A 179 -11.55 24.71 -6.26
CA LEU A 179 -10.95 23.47 -5.76
C LEU A 179 -11.48 23.21 -4.35
N VAL A 180 -12.23 22.13 -4.18
CA VAL A 180 -12.63 21.68 -2.84
C VAL A 180 -11.41 21.06 -2.19
N ALA A 181 -10.78 21.80 -1.27
CA ALA A 181 -9.71 21.26 -0.44
C ALA A 181 -10.31 20.16 0.46
N ARG A 182 -10.14 18.90 0.05
CA ARG A 182 -10.54 17.73 0.84
C ARG A 182 -9.57 17.42 1.97
N TYR A 183 -8.47 18.15 2.09
CA TYR A 183 -7.43 17.89 3.07
C TYR A 183 -6.97 19.19 3.74
N LYS A 184 -6.68 19.11 5.04
CA LYS A 184 -6.06 20.16 5.84
C LYS A 184 -4.63 19.75 6.16
N GLU A 185 -3.71 20.70 6.04
CA GLU A 185 -2.34 20.51 6.52
C GLU A 185 -2.30 20.37 8.04
N VAL A 186 -1.57 19.37 8.51
CA VAL A 186 -1.27 19.15 9.93
C VAL A 186 0.14 19.60 10.27
N HIS A 187 1.12 19.26 9.43
CA HIS A 187 2.53 19.53 9.69
C HIS A 187 3.34 19.54 8.40
N THR A 188 4.34 20.40 8.33
CA THR A 188 5.33 20.44 7.25
C THR A 188 6.73 20.54 7.84
N GLU A 189 7.65 19.70 7.37
CA GLU A 189 9.03 19.68 7.86
C GLU A 189 10.02 19.29 6.77
N VAL A 190 11.26 19.78 6.88
CA VAL A 190 12.37 19.35 6.05
C VAL A 190 13.04 18.13 6.70
N VAL A 191 13.06 17.01 5.99
CA VAL A 191 13.68 15.76 6.42
C VAL A 191 14.87 15.46 5.51
N GLY A 192 16.07 15.75 6.01
CA GLY A 192 17.29 15.69 5.21
C GLY A 192 17.27 16.76 4.12
N ARG A 193 17.08 16.35 2.86
CA ARG A 193 16.99 17.27 1.71
C ARG A 193 15.57 17.39 1.15
N ASP A 194 14.65 16.57 1.63
CA ASP A 194 13.29 16.48 1.10
C ASP A 194 12.34 17.23 2.03
N THR A 195 11.28 17.83 1.50
CA THR A 195 10.19 18.42 2.29
C THR A 195 9.08 17.39 2.44
N VAL A 196 8.59 17.21 3.66
CA VAL A 196 7.52 16.27 3.98
C VAL A 196 6.32 17.06 4.50
N VAL A 197 5.16 16.82 3.88
CA VAL A 197 3.88 17.44 4.24
C VAL A 197 2.92 16.36 4.72
N SER A 198 2.34 16.53 5.91
CA SER A 198 1.31 15.67 6.47
C SER A 198 -0.04 16.36 6.38
N LEU A 199 -1.02 15.65 5.81
CA LEU A 199 -2.37 16.13 5.56
C LEU A 199 -3.39 15.15 6.14
N ILE A 200 -4.52 15.66 6.61
CA ILE A 200 -5.69 14.86 7.02
C ILE A 200 -6.94 15.29 6.24
N PRO A 201 -7.90 14.39 5.95
CA PRO A 201 -9.13 14.79 5.30
C PRO A 201 -9.93 15.79 6.13
N VAL A 202 -10.55 16.76 5.46
CA VAL A 202 -11.58 17.61 6.04
C VAL A 202 -12.90 16.84 5.94
N LYS A 203 -13.41 16.35 7.07
CA LYS A 203 -14.75 15.74 7.11
C LYS A 203 -15.77 16.84 6.81
N GLN A 204 -16.54 16.69 5.74
CA GLN A 204 -17.75 17.48 5.56
C GLN A 204 -18.75 16.99 6.61
N ASN A 205 -19.11 17.84 7.55
CA ASN A 205 -20.29 17.57 8.36
C ASN A 205 -21.48 17.56 7.38
N LEU A 206 -22.08 16.39 7.18
CA LEU A 206 -23.38 16.25 6.54
C LEU A 206 -24.45 16.95 7.37
#